data_AF-A0A812TIE4-F1
#
_entry.id   AF-A0A812TIE4-F1
#
_cell.length_a   1.000
_cell.length_b   1.000
_cell.length_c   1.000
_cell.angle_alpha   90.00
_cell.angle_beta   90.00
_cell.angle_gamma   90.00
#
_symmetry.space_group_name_H-M   'P 1'
#
loop_
_entity.id
_entity.type
_entity.pdbx_description
1 polymer ?
#
loop_
_entity_poly.entity_id
_entity_poly.type
_entity_poly.pdbx_seq_one_letter_code
_entity_poly.pdbx_strand_id
1 'polypeptide(L)'
;MWPEITSFIRTVLKETVEEAIQTRVPWFLSSLGFGRISFGNSALKVEELNVERTTQTSHKDGEVRSFKVSSLVAWDADVDVALTAPTAVLSAEHVLVNGRLDVCLQHILPRPPFFTGITFYFADLPKVARCKPLLGVRHPEQKKFYQRTHPLRQTEACADTVREGTHFEQSLARRSRRNWP
;
A
#
# COMPACT_ATOMS: atom_id res chain seq x y z
N MET A 1 2.29 9.60 14.66
CA MET A 1 1.94 10.01 13.28
C MET A 1 1.05 9.00 12.56
N TRP A 2 1.18 7.70 12.82
CA TRP A 2 0.39 6.67 12.12
C TRP A 2 -1.14 6.90 12.10
N PRO A 3 -1.80 7.30 13.20
CA PRO A 3 -3.25 7.60 13.16
C PRO A 3 -3.62 8.67 12.13
N GLU A 4 -2.82 9.74 12.02
CA GLU A 4 -3.04 10.81 11.02
C GLU A 4 -2.86 10.30 9.59
N ILE A 5 -1.84 9.48 9.36
CA ILE A 5 -1.59 8.85 8.05
C ILE A 5 -2.78 7.96 7.69
N THR A 6 -3.25 7.11 8.62
CA THR A 6 -4.39 6.23 8.37
C THR A 6 -5.69 7.00 8.14
N SER A 7 -5.86 8.15 8.80
CA SER A 7 -6.98 9.07 8.58
C SER A 7 -6.94 9.64 7.17
N PHE A 8 -5.77 10.15 6.75
CA PHE A 8 -5.55 10.65 5.39
C PHE A 8 -5.81 9.58 4.32
N ILE A 9 -5.26 8.37 4.48
CA ILE A 9 -5.47 7.27 3.53
C ILE A 9 -6.98 6.91 3.45
N ARG A 10 -7.69 6.91 4.58
CA ARG A 10 -9.13 6.68 4.61
C ARG A 10 -9.88 7.73 3.78
N THR A 11 -9.51 9.00 3.91
CA THR A 11 -10.08 10.10 3.12
C THR A 11 -9.81 9.89 1.63
N VAL A 12 -8.58 9.62 1.24
CA VAL A 12 -8.22 9.35 -0.17
C VAL A 12 -9.00 8.17 -0.74
N LEU A 13 -9.16 7.09 0.02
CA LEU A 13 -9.95 5.93 -0.43
C LEU A 13 -11.41 6.29 -0.69
N LYS A 14 -12.03 7.05 0.20
CA LYS A 14 -13.46 7.41 0.09
C LYS A 14 -13.73 8.51 -0.94
N GLU A 15 -12.89 9.54 -0.98
CA GLU A 15 -13.16 10.72 -1.79
C GLU A 15 -12.59 10.59 -3.20
N THR A 16 -11.43 9.95 -3.36
CA THR A 16 -10.75 9.86 -4.66
C THR A 16 -10.91 8.49 -5.29
N VAL A 17 -10.64 7.42 -4.54
CA VAL A 17 -10.62 6.06 -5.11
C VAL A 17 -12.04 5.54 -5.34
N GLU A 18 -12.97 5.77 -4.41
CA GLU A 18 -14.37 5.35 -4.57
C GLU A 18 -15.03 5.98 -5.80
N GLU A 19 -14.86 7.30 -5.97
CA GLU A 19 -15.38 8.03 -7.13
C GLU A 19 -14.76 7.50 -8.44
N ALA A 20 -13.45 7.27 -8.46
CA ALA A 20 -12.76 6.70 -9.60
C ALA A 20 -13.21 5.27 -9.93
N ILE A 21 -13.54 4.45 -8.92
CA ILE A 21 -14.11 3.12 -9.12
C ILE A 21 -15.51 3.25 -9.71
N GLN A 22 -16.41 4.02 -9.08
CA GLN A 22 -17.80 4.18 -9.50
C GLN A 22 -17.94 4.69 -10.95
N THR A 23 -17.03 5.56 -11.37
CA THR A 23 -17.00 6.11 -12.75
C THR A 23 -16.58 5.06 -13.80
N ARG A 24 -15.81 4.04 -13.41
CA ARG A 24 -15.22 3.05 -14.33
C ARG A 24 -15.91 1.70 -14.29
N VAL A 25 -16.73 1.42 -13.27
CA VAL A 25 -17.48 0.16 -13.16
C VAL A 25 -18.81 0.22 -13.93
N PRO A 26 -19.34 -0.94 -14.37
CA PRO A 26 -20.67 -1.01 -14.96
C PRO A 26 -21.76 -0.45 -14.02
N TRP A 27 -22.84 0.08 -14.59
CA TRP A 27 -23.92 0.74 -13.84
C TRP A 27 -24.54 -0.13 -12.73
N PHE A 28 -24.57 -1.45 -12.89
CA PHE A 28 -25.07 -2.38 -11.87
C PHE A 28 -24.13 -2.53 -10.65
N LEU A 29 -22.88 -2.06 -10.75
CA LEU A 29 -21.89 -1.97 -9.66
C LEU A 29 -21.66 -0.52 -9.19
N SER A 30 -22.45 0.45 -9.67
CA SER A 30 -22.32 1.87 -9.29
C SER A 30 -22.55 2.13 -7.79
N SER A 31 -23.23 1.21 -7.10
CA SER A 31 -23.42 1.24 -5.65
C SER A 31 -22.26 0.64 -4.86
N LEU A 32 -21.15 0.27 -5.52
CA LEU A 32 -19.95 -0.20 -4.84
C LEU A 32 -19.29 0.97 -4.10
N GLY A 33 -19.09 0.82 -2.80
CA GLY A 33 -18.42 1.81 -1.97
C GLY A 33 -17.65 1.19 -0.81
N PHE A 34 -16.75 1.96 -0.20
CA PHE A 34 -16.00 1.50 0.96
C PHE A 34 -16.84 1.59 2.24
N GLY A 35 -17.17 0.42 2.80
CA GLY A 35 -17.91 0.30 4.06
C GLY A 35 -17.02 0.45 5.29
N ARG A 36 -16.30 -0.61 5.65
CA ARG A 36 -15.32 -0.62 6.74
C ARG A 36 -13.93 -0.35 6.19
N ILE A 37 -13.18 0.53 6.85
CA ILE A 37 -11.77 0.82 6.55
C ILE A 37 -11.00 0.89 7.87
N SER A 38 -10.23 -0.13 8.17
CA SER A 38 -9.25 -0.18 9.24
C SER A 38 -7.90 -0.61 8.69
N PHE A 39 -6.83 0.06 9.12
CA PHE A 39 -5.45 -0.27 8.75
C PHE A 39 -4.68 -0.91 9.91
N GLY A 40 -5.36 -1.23 11.01
CA GLY A 40 -4.73 -1.74 12.22
C GLY A 40 -3.80 -0.72 12.91
N ASN A 41 -3.04 -1.21 13.89
CA ASN A 41 -2.13 -0.39 14.70
C ASN A 41 -0.66 -0.52 14.28
N SER A 42 -0.34 -1.48 13.41
CA SER A 42 1.01 -1.68 12.89
C SER A 42 1.35 -0.58 11.89
N ALA A 43 2.35 0.23 12.19
CA ALA A 43 2.83 1.26 11.27
C ALA A 43 3.72 0.64 10.17
N LEU A 44 3.72 1.28 9.00
CA LEU A 44 4.66 0.98 7.93
C LEU A 44 6.10 1.18 8.39
N LYS A 45 6.97 0.21 8.10
CA LYS A 45 8.39 0.27 8.39
C LYS A 45 9.12 0.85 7.19
N VAL A 46 10.08 1.72 7.49
CA VAL A 46 10.96 2.36 6.51
C VAL A 46 12.36 1.83 6.75
N GLU A 47 12.95 1.27 5.71
CA GLU A 47 14.29 0.70 5.67
C GLU A 47 15.09 1.37 4.54
N GLU A 48 16.42 1.31 4.62
CA GLU A 48 17.34 1.77 3.57
C GLU A 48 17.00 3.15 2.98
N LEU A 49 17.14 4.20 3.80
CA LEU A 49 16.98 5.57 3.34
C LEU A 49 18.18 6.02 2.51
N ASN A 50 17.94 6.35 1.25
CA ASN A 50 18.90 6.96 0.35
C ASN A 50 18.39 8.33 -0.11
N VAL A 51 19.24 9.35 -0.02
CA VAL A 51 18.90 10.72 -0.39
C VAL A 51 19.78 11.15 -1.55
N GLU A 52 19.15 11.48 -2.66
CA GLU A 52 19.82 11.89 -3.89
C GLU A 52 19.35 13.29 -4.29
N ARG A 53 20.29 14.13 -4.71
CA ARG A 53 19.95 15.35 -5.44
C ARG A 53 19.68 14.96 -6.89
N THR A 54 18.55 15.39 -7.41
CA THR A 54 18.13 15.15 -8.79
C THR A 54 17.81 16.48 -9.48
N THR A 55 17.94 16.50 -10.80
CA THR A 55 17.48 17.60 -11.64
C THR A 55 16.31 17.08 -12.46
N GLN A 56 15.18 17.78 -12.42
CA GLN A 56 14.02 17.51 -13.29
C GLN A 56 13.87 18.66 -14.26
N THR A 57 13.45 18.36 -15.49
CA THR A 57 13.12 19.38 -16.47
C THR A 57 11.65 19.77 -16.31
N SER A 58 11.39 20.99 -15.82
CA SER A 58 10.07 21.61 -15.80
C SER A 58 9.79 22.25 -17.15
N HIS A 59 8.59 22.02 -17.69
CA HIS A 59 8.13 22.67 -18.92
C HIS A 59 8.08 24.20 -18.82
N LYS A 60 7.98 24.77 -17.62
CA LYS A 60 7.92 26.23 -17.39
C LYS A 60 9.25 26.83 -16.97
N ASP A 61 10.03 26.10 -16.18
CA ASP A 61 11.17 26.66 -15.44
C ASP A 61 12.53 26.08 -15.86
N GLY A 62 12.55 25.19 -16.87
CA GLY A 62 13.77 24.53 -17.31
C GLY A 62 14.27 23.49 -16.29
N GLU A 63 15.59 23.32 -16.16
CA GLU A 63 16.17 22.41 -15.18
C GLU A 63 15.99 22.93 -13.74
N VAL A 64 15.24 22.18 -12.94
CA VAL A 64 14.95 22.50 -11.55
C VAL A 64 15.52 21.42 -10.64
N ARG A 65 16.19 21.87 -9.57
CA ARG A 65 16.81 21.00 -8.57
C ARG A 65 15.75 20.47 -7.62
N SER A 66 15.78 19.18 -7.37
CA SER A 66 14.88 18.46 -6.47
C SER A 66 15.68 17.51 -5.57
N PHE A 67 15.11 17.12 -4.44
CA PHE A 67 15.63 16.01 -3.63
C PHE A 67 14.72 14.81 -3.79
N LYS A 68 15.31 13.64 -4.00
CA LYS A 68 14.61 12.37 -4.01
C LYS A 68 15.10 11.56 -2.82
N VAL A 69 14.17 11.15 -1.97
CA VAL A 69 14.40 10.22 -0.87
C VAL A 69 13.82 8.89 -1.30
N SER A 70 14.68 7.92 -1.56
CA SER A 70 14.29 6.54 -1.82
C SER A 70 14.35 5.75 -0.51
N SER A 71 13.36 4.89 -0.29
CA SER A 71 13.35 3.97 0.85
C SER A 71 12.73 2.63 0.48
N LEU A 72 13.17 1.56 1.12
CA LEU A 72 12.43 0.31 1.14
C LEU A 72 11.33 0.42 2.19
N VAL A 73 10.11 0.06 1.82
CA VAL A 73 8.99 0.05 2.74
C VAL A 73 8.43 -1.35 2.85
N ALA A 74 8.22 -1.78 4.10
CA ALA A 74 7.62 -3.05 4.42
C ALA A 74 6.48 -2.82 5.41
N TRP A 75 5.33 -3.38 5.12
CA TRP A 75 4.16 -3.26 5.95
C TRP A 75 3.39 -4.56 5.97
N ASP A 76 3.34 -5.15 7.16
CA ASP A 76 2.55 -6.34 7.46
C ASP A 76 1.48 -5.89 8.45
N ALA A 77 0.23 -5.83 7.96
CA ALA A 77 -0.84 -5.26 8.73
C ALA A 77 -2.14 -6.03 8.60
N ASP A 78 -2.77 -6.15 9.77
CA ASP A 78 -4.15 -6.58 9.96
C ASP A 78 -5.09 -5.45 9.50
N VAL A 79 -5.24 -5.31 8.19
CA VAL A 79 -6.21 -4.41 7.59
C VAL A 79 -7.59 -5.08 7.52
N ASP A 80 -8.64 -4.28 7.63
CA ASP A 80 -10.03 -4.66 7.34
C ASP A 80 -10.60 -3.59 6.41
N VAL A 81 -10.51 -3.84 5.11
CA VAL A 81 -11.07 -2.97 4.08
C VAL A 81 -12.16 -3.72 3.35
N ALA A 82 -13.40 -3.25 3.49
CA ALA A 82 -14.57 -3.87 2.89
C ALA A 82 -15.17 -2.97 1.79
N LEU A 83 -15.17 -3.48 0.57
CA LEU A 83 -15.98 -2.96 -0.53
C LEU A 83 -17.37 -3.58 -0.44
N THR A 84 -18.37 -2.72 -0.51
CA THR A 84 -19.75 -3.06 -0.23
C THR A 84 -20.65 -2.74 -1.41
N ALA A 85 -21.47 -3.72 -1.77
CA ALA A 85 -22.57 -3.59 -2.72
C ALA A 85 -23.88 -4.08 -2.06
N PRO A 86 -25.06 -3.81 -2.65
CA PRO A 86 -26.35 -4.23 -2.09
C PRO A 86 -26.43 -5.72 -1.74
N THR A 87 -25.82 -6.58 -2.56
CA THR A 87 -25.92 -8.05 -2.44
C THR A 87 -24.64 -8.73 -1.97
N ALA A 88 -23.50 -8.01 -1.95
CA ALA A 88 -22.20 -8.61 -1.71
C ALA A 88 -21.29 -7.72 -0.86
N VAL A 89 -20.39 -8.37 -0.12
CA VAL A 89 -19.26 -7.72 0.53
C VAL A 89 -17.98 -8.43 0.08
N LEU A 90 -17.05 -7.63 -0.41
CA LEU A 90 -15.68 -8.03 -0.73
C LEU A 90 -14.77 -7.42 0.32
N SER A 91 -14.10 -8.26 1.10
CA SER A 91 -13.16 -7.80 2.12
C SER A 91 -11.74 -8.20 1.76
N ALA A 92 -10.81 -7.31 2.07
CA ALA A 92 -9.39 -7.62 2.14
C ALA A 92 -9.00 -7.60 3.62
N GLU A 93 -8.56 -8.76 4.09
CA GLU A 93 -8.02 -8.98 5.42
C GLU A 93 -6.54 -9.34 5.27
N HIS A 94 -5.71 -8.77 6.15
CA HIS A 94 -4.25 -8.92 6.16
C HIS A 94 -3.57 -8.58 4.82
N VAL A 95 -2.88 -7.44 4.80
CA VAL A 95 -2.16 -6.97 3.61
C VAL A 95 -0.68 -6.89 3.93
N LEU A 96 0.11 -7.53 3.07
CA LEU A 96 1.55 -7.37 3.01
C LEU A 96 1.87 -6.41 1.86
N VAL A 97 2.50 -5.28 2.18
CA VAL A 97 3.06 -4.35 1.19
C VAL A 97 4.58 -4.36 1.32
N ASN A 98 5.26 -4.64 0.22
CA ASN A 98 6.70 -4.48 0.12
C ASN A 98 7.06 -3.79 -1.20
N GLY A 99 7.85 -2.73 -1.13
CA GLY A 99 8.32 -2.04 -2.33
C GLY A 99 9.25 -0.89 -2.03
N ARG A 100 9.76 -0.26 -3.08
CA ARG A 100 10.58 0.95 -2.97
C ARG A 100 9.70 2.19 -3.12
N LEU A 101 9.62 2.99 -2.06
CA LEU A 101 8.91 4.26 -2.05
C LEU A 101 9.89 5.41 -2.27
N ASP A 102 9.62 6.22 -3.28
CA ASP A 102 10.33 7.45 -3.58
C ASP A 102 9.48 8.65 -3.16
N VAL A 103 10.14 9.58 -2.47
CA VAL A 103 9.59 10.88 -2.08
C VAL A 103 10.41 11.97 -2.75
N CYS A 104 9.80 12.74 -3.64
CA CYS A 104 10.43 13.83 -4.35
C CYS A 104 10.00 15.17 -3.76
N LEU A 105 10.95 15.91 -3.19
CA LEU A 105 10.80 17.33 -2.83
C LEU A 105 11.11 18.16 -4.07
N GLN A 106 10.07 18.72 -4.68
CA GLN A 106 10.14 19.37 -5.98
C GLN A 106 10.60 20.82 -5.85
N HIS A 107 11.51 21.23 -6.74
CA HIS A 107 11.94 22.61 -6.97
C HIS A 107 12.39 23.30 -5.68
N ILE A 108 13.64 23.04 -5.28
CA ILE A 108 14.22 23.60 -4.06
C ILE A 108 14.29 25.13 -4.14
N LEU A 109 13.73 25.80 -3.13
CA LEU A 109 13.67 27.26 -3.00
C LEU A 109 14.69 27.76 -1.97
N PRO A 110 15.23 28.98 -2.13
CA PRO A 110 16.19 29.56 -1.19
C PRO A 110 15.55 30.05 0.12
N ARG A 111 14.22 30.07 0.22
CA ARG A 111 13.45 30.53 1.38
C ARG A 111 12.32 29.56 1.69
N PRO A 112 11.81 29.53 2.94
CA PRO A 112 10.63 28.75 3.29
C PRO A 112 9.47 28.98 2.31
N PRO A 113 8.75 27.92 1.89
CA PRO A 113 8.77 26.55 2.42
C PRO A 113 9.90 25.64 1.88
N PHE A 114 10.92 26.18 1.21
CA PHE A 114 12.12 25.50 0.68
C PHE A 114 11.91 24.51 -0.47
N PHE A 115 10.68 24.18 -0.82
CA PHE A 115 10.32 23.41 -2.01
C PHE A 115 8.90 23.76 -2.43
N THR A 116 8.55 23.57 -3.71
CA THR A 116 7.22 23.92 -4.23
C THR A 116 6.21 22.79 -4.06
N GLY A 117 6.67 21.56 -3.87
CA GLY A 117 5.77 20.40 -3.79
C GLY A 117 6.46 19.16 -3.25
N ILE A 118 5.64 18.17 -2.93
CA ILE A 118 6.06 16.83 -2.53
C ILE A 118 5.30 15.83 -3.39
N THR A 119 6.01 14.87 -3.96
CA THR A 119 5.40 13.75 -4.68
C THR A 119 5.84 12.44 -4.05
N PHE A 120 4.88 11.54 -3.83
CA PHE A 120 5.11 10.19 -3.34
C PHE A 120 4.74 9.21 -4.45
N TYR A 121 5.62 8.27 -4.77
CA TYR A 121 5.32 7.19 -5.69
C TYR A 121 6.17 5.96 -5.40
N PHE A 122 5.65 4.78 -5.72
CA PHE A 122 6.48 3.58 -5.71
C PHE A 122 7.32 3.53 -6.98
N ALA A 123 8.63 3.33 -6.84
CA ALA A 123 9.56 3.26 -7.98
C ALA A 123 9.26 2.05 -8.88
N ASP A 124 8.83 0.95 -8.26
CA ASP A 124 8.34 -0.27 -8.91
C ASP A 124 6.96 -0.63 -8.37
N LEU A 125 6.18 -1.41 -9.13
CA LEU A 125 4.89 -1.89 -8.62
C LEU A 125 5.11 -2.66 -7.31
N PRO A 126 4.52 -2.21 -6.18
CA PRO A 126 4.76 -2.86 -4.90
C PRO A 126 4.18 -4.28 -4.93
N LYS A 127 4.88 -5.20 -4.27
CA LYS A 127 4.36 -6.54 -4.01
C LYS A 127 3.26 -6.41 -2.96
N VAL A 128 2.03 -6.66 -3.37
CA VAL A 128 0.87 -6.68 -2.50
C VAL A 128 0.34 -8.12 -2.43
N ALA A 129 0.51 -8.77 -1.29
CA ALA A 129 -0.07 -10.08 -1.04
C ALA A 129 -1.30 -9.93 -0.13
N ARG A 130 -2.34 -10.73 -0.42
CA ARG A 130 -3.57 -10.81 0.38
C ARG A 130 -3.69 -12.20 0.97
N CYS A 131 -4.08 -12.28 2.24
CA CYS A 131 -4.49 -13.55 2.83
C CYS A 131 -6.02 -13.72 2.65
N LYS A 132 -6.42 -14.32 1.52
CA LYS A 132 -7.79 -14.72 1.13
C LYS A 132 -8.83 -13.59 0.97
N PRO A 133 -9.52 -13.49 -0.20
CA PRO A 133 -10.76 -12.73 -0.28
C PRO A 133 -11.88 -13.51 0.41
N LEU A 134 -12.50 -12.94 1.45
CA LEU A 134 -13.76 -13.46 1.98
C LEU A 134 -14.91 -12.85 1.19
N LEU A 135 -15.48 -13.63 0.27
CA LEU A 135 -16.74 -13.29 -0.40
C LEU A 135 -17.89 -13.62 0.56
N GLY A 136 -18.53 -12.60 1.12
CA GLY A 136 -19.72 -12.74 1.94
C GLY A 136 -20.98 -12.31 1.20
N VAL A 137 -22.00 -13.18 1.13
CA VAL A 137 -23.35 -12.78 0.68
C VAL A 137 -24.05 -12.07 1.84
N ARG A 138 -24.59 -10.86 1.60
CA ARG A 138 -25.39 -10.17 2.62
C ARG A 138 -26.72 -10.88 2.82
N HIS A 139 -26.86 -11.63 3.90
CA HIS A 139 -28.16 -12.07 4.41
C HIS A 139 -28.65 -11.08 5.49
N PRO A 140 -29.91 -10.61 5.44
CA PRO A 140 -30.43 -9.58 6.37
C PRO A 140 -30.47 -9.99 7.86
N GLU A 141 -30.15 -11.23 8.23
CA GLU A 141 -30.25 -11.73 9.61
C GLU A 141 -28.93 -12.03 10.35
N GLN A 142 -27.74 -11.78 9.77
CA GLN A 142 -26.48 -12.13 10.45
C GLN A 142 -25.89 -11.01 11.32
N LYS A 143 -26.59 -10.66 12.41
CA LYS A 143 -25.98 -9.91 13.54
C LYS A 143 -25.19 -10.79 14.53
N LYS A 144 -25.19 -12.12 14.39
CA LYS A 144 -24.70 -13.04 15.44
C LYS A 144 -23.54 -13.98 15.06
N PHE A 145 -23.08 -14.03 13.80
CA PHE A 145 -22.12 -15.06 13.39
C PHE A 145 -20.63 -14.65 13.42
N TYR A 146 -20.32 -13.35 13.50
CA TYR A 146 -18.94 -12.86 13.31
C TYR A 146 -18.04 -12.95 14.55
N GLN A 147 -18.53 -13.47 15.69
CA GLN A 147 -17.72 -13.54 16.93
C GLN A 147 -17.17 -14.93 17.26
N ARG A 148 -17.36 -15.97 16.43
CA ARG A 148 -17.18 -17.36 16.90
C ARG A 148 -16.13 -18.24 16.24
N THR A 149 -15.31 -17.74 15.33
CA THR A 149 -14.25 -18.56 14.74
C THR A 149 -12.93 -17.81 14.75
N HIS A 150 -12.12 -18.02 15.80
CA HIS A 150 -10.66 -18.24 15.72
C HIS A 150 -10.08 -18.48 17.13
N PRO A 151 -9.64 -19.72 17.45
CA PRO A 151 -8.50 -19.93 18.32
C PRO A 151 -7.28 -20.33 17.46
N LEU A 152 -6.19 -19.58 17.60
CA LEU A 152 -4.79 -20.04 17.55
C LEU A 152 -4.48 -21.23 16.61
N ARG A 153 -4.30 -21.00 15.30
CA ARG A 153 -3.66 -21.99 14.39
C ARG A 153 -3.20 -21.47 13.02
N GLN A 154 -2.84 -20.19 12.89
CA GLN A 154 -2.50 -19.60 11.57
C GLN A 154 -1.08 -19.02 11.45
N THR A 155 -0.26 -19.09 12.50
CA THR A 155 1.13 -18.61 12.46
C THR A 155 2.06 -19.46 11.58
N GLU A 156 1.68 -20.67 11.18
CA GLU A 156 2.58 -21.57 10.43
C GLU A 156 2.47 -21.41 8.91
N ALA A 157 1.29 -21.16 8.36
CA ALA A 157 1.10 -21.12 6.90
C ALA A 157 1.65 -19.85 6.22
N CYS A 158 1.73 -18.71 6.93
CA CYS A 158 2.37 -17.50 6.41
C CYS A 158 3.91 -17.54 6.51
N ALA A 159 4.46 -18.32 7.45
CA ALA A 159 5.91 -18.43 7.64
C ALA A 159 6.59 -19.18 6.49
N ASP A 160 5.91 -20.14 5.87
CA ASP A 160 6.48 -20.95 4.79
C ASP A 160 6.63 -20.16 3.48
N THR A 161 5.73 -19.23 3.17
CA THR A 161 5.86 -18.33 2.00
C THR A 161 7.00 -17.32 2.18
N VAL A 162 7.28 -16.90 3.42
CA VAL A 162 8.41 -16.00 3.74
C VAL A 162 9.76 -16.73 3.64
N ARG A 163 9.81 -18.02 4.00
CA ARG A 163 11.02 -18.86 3.86
C ARG A 163 11.36 -19.17 2.40
N GLU A 164 10.38 -19.41 1.55
CA GLU A 164 10.64 -19.63 0.11
C GLU A 164 11.14 -18.36 -0.59
N GLY A 165 10.63 -17.18 -0.22
CA GLY A 165 11.11 -15.90 -0.74
C GLY A 165 12.56 -15.59 -0.35
N THR A 166 12.95 -15.85 0.90
CA THR A 166 14.33 -15.62 1.38
C THR A 166 15.33 -16.60 0.79
N HIS A 167 14.94 -17.85 0.51
CA HIS A 167 15.82 -18.83 -0.14
C HIS A 167 16.07 -18.51 -1.62
N PHE A 168 15.07 -17.91 -2.31
CA PHE A 168 15.20 -17.51 -3.71
C PHE A 168 16.12 -16.29 -3.90
N GLU A 169 16.04 -15.29 -3.01
CA GLU A 169 16.91 -14.10 -3.09
C GLU A 169 18.37 -14.41 -2.73
N GLN A 170 18.63 -15.32 -1.78
CA GLN A 170 20.01 -15.77 -1.50
C GLN A 170 20.63 -16.56 -2.66
N SER A 171 19.81 -17.24 -3.46
CA SER A 171 20.20 -17.94 -4.69
C SER A 171 20.61 -16.96 -5.81
N LEU A 172 19.85 -15.87 -5.98
CA LEU A 172 20.13 -14.84 -6.98
C LEU A 172 21.36 -13.98 -6.61
N ALA A 173 21.52 -13.63 -5.34
CA ALA A 173 22.70 -12.91 -4.86
C ALA A 173 24.01 -13.71 -5.02
N ARG A 174 23.96 -15.05 -4.95
CA ARG A 174 25.12 -15.93 -5.19
C ARG A 174 25.46 -16.13 -6.67
N ARG A 175 24.50 -15.97 -7.58
CA ARG A 175 24.74 -16.03 -9.04
C ARG A 175 25.30 -14.71 -9.61
N SER A 176 24.91 -13.57 -9.05
CA SER A 176 25.39 -12.25 -9.47
C SER A 176 26.87 -11.98 -9.14
N ARG A 177 27.43 -12.61 -8.10
CA ARG A 177 28.86 -12.46 -7.73
C ARG A 177 29.85 -13.29 -8.56
N ARG A 178 29.39 -14.09 -9.53
CA ARG A 178 30.27 -15.00 -10.31
C ARG A 178 30.63 -14.53 -11.71
N ASN A 179 30.07 -13.42 -12.20
CA ASN A 179 30.37 -12.91 -13.53
C ASN A 179 30.46 -11.38 -13.51
N TRP A 180 31.63 -10.85 -13.17
CA TRP A 180 32.21 -9.62 -13.73
C TRP A 180 33.75 -9.81 -13.71
N PRO A 181 34.47 -9.28 -14.71
CA PRO A 181 35.74 -9.79 -15.22
C PRO A 181 36.94 -9.62 -14.28
#